data_AF-A0A3B3UG00-F1
#
_entry.id   AF-A0A3B3UG00-F1
#
_cell.length_a   1.000
_cell.length_b   1.000
_cell.length_c   1.000
_cell.angle_alpha   90.00
_cell.angle_beta   90.00
_cell.angle_gamma   90.00
#
_symmetry.space_group_name_H-M   'P 1'
#
loop_
_entity.id
_entity.type
_entity.pdbx_description
1 polymer ?
#
loop_
_entity_poly.entity_id
_entity_poly.type
_entity_poly.pdbx_seq_one_letter_code
_entity_poly.pdbx_strand_id
1 'polypeptide(L)'
;MFYSCDISRSKVNGVAQADWAAKKMVWIPSEREGFEPASIKEEKGEQVLVELSNGQKVTVNKDDIQKMNPPKFSKVEDMAALTFLNEASVLHNLRERYFSSLIYTYSGLFCVVVNPYKMLPIYSEKIIEMYKGKKRHEVPPHIYSITDNAYRNMLQGNGEYGAGKTENTKKVIQYLAVVASSHKGKKDVNPGELEKQLLQANPILEAFGNAKTIKNDNSSRFGKFIKLNFDVTGFLVGANIDTYLLEKSRCIRQANTERAFHIFYYMVAGAKDKMRGESLEKIATFGT
;
A
#
# COMPACT_ATOMS: atom_id res chain seq x y z
N MET A 1 -6.32 16.78 17.98
CA MET A 1 -7.42 16.17 17.20
C MET A 1 -7.05 14.72 16.97
N PHE A 2 -7.48 13.83 17.87
CA PHE A 2 -7.18 12.41 17.77
C PHE A 2 -7.98 11.85 16.60
N TYR A 3 -7.32 11.18 15.65
CA TYR A 3 -8.00 10.19 14.81
C TYR A 3 -8.35 9.03 15.73
N SER A 4 -9.38 9.24 16.55
CA SER A 4 -10.09 8.16 17.20
C SER A 4 -10.56 7.30 16.05
N CYS A 5 -9.96 6.13 15.89
CA CYS A 5 -10.69 5.02 15.31
C CYS A 5 -11.93 4.94 16.18
N ASP A 6 -13.05 5.44 15.66
CA ASP A 6 -14.34 5.17 16.24
C ASP A 6 -14.43 3.64 16.21
N ILE A 7 -14.12 3.00 17.34
CA ILE A 7 -14.37 1.58 17.62
C ILE A 7 -15.89 1.39 17.82
N SER A 8 -16.70 2.30 17.27
CA SER A 8 -18.08 1.98 16.96
C SER A 8 -18.02 1.01 15.78
N ARG A 9 -18.19 -0.29 16.07
CA ARG A 9 -18.89 -1.20 15.15
C ARG A 9 -19.99 -0.36 14.53
N SER A 10 -19.89 -0.07 13.23
CA SER A 10 -20.84 0.79 12.53
C SER A 10 -22.23 0.31 12.94
N LYS A 11 -22.94 1.09 13.78
CA LYS A 11 -24.31 0.77 14.14
C LYS A 11 -25.03 0.72 12.82
N VAL A 12 -25.41 -0.50 12.40
CA VAL A 12 -26.14 -0.69 11.14
C VAL A 12 -27.33 0.24 11.21
N ASN A 13 -27.35 1.23 10.33
CA ASN A 13 -28.46 2.17 10.28
C ASN A 13 -29.66 1.35 9.79
N GLY A 14 -30.57 0.98 10.70
CA GLY A 14 -31.68 0.05 10.40
C GLY A 14 -32.52 0.50 9.21
N VAL A 15 -32.59 1.81 8.98
CA VAL A 15 -33.23 2.45 7.82
C VAL A 15 -32.53 2.07 6.51
N ALA A 16 -31.19 2.11 6.46
CA ALA A 16 -30.44 1.75 5.26
C ALA A 16 -30.59 0.26 4.91
N GLN A 17 -30.65 -0.61 5.91
CA GLN A 17 -30.86 -2.05 5.71
C GLN A 17 -32.26 -2.36 5.18
N ALA A 18 -33.29 -1.67 5.69
CA ALA A 18 -34.66 -1.79 5.21
C ALA A 18 -34.82 -1.24 3.79
N ASP A 19 -34.23 -0.09 3.48
CA ASP A 19 -34.24 0.50 2.14
C ASP A 19 -33.51 -0.36 1.11
N TRP A 20 -32.39 -0.97 1.48
CA TRP A 20 -31.64 -1.88 0.60
C TRP A 20 -32.46 -3.11 0.23
N ALA A 21 -33.13 -3.72 1.22
CA ALA A 21 -33.97 -4.89 1.00
C ALA A 21 -35.23 -4.54 0.17
N ALA A 22 -35.83 -3.38 0.42
CA ALA A 22 -37.01 -2.92 -0.30
C ALA A 22 -36.73 -2.56 -1.77
N LYS A 23 -35.55 -2.01 -2.08
CA LYS A 23 -35.23 -1.47 -3.42
C LYS A 23 -34.50 -2.45 -4.35
N LYS A 24 -34.24 -3.70 -3.93
CA LYS A 24 -33.49 -4.70 -4.71
C LYS A 24 -32.22 -4.08 -5.35
N MET A 25 -31.38 -3.48 -4.51
CA MET A 25 -30.21 -2.73 -4.98
C MET A 25 -29.19 -3.64 -5.65
N VAL A 26 -28.62 -3.17 -6.76
CA VAL A 26 -27.60 -3.85 -7.57
C VAL A 26 -26.53 -2.87 -8.04
N TRP A 27 -25.43 -3.41 -8.54
CA TRP A 27 -24.39 -2.66 -9.24
C TRP A 27 -24.55 -2.83 -10.75
N ILE A 28 -24.39 -1.73 -11.48
CA ILE A 28 -24.33 -1.74 -12.95
C ILE A 28 -23.03 -1.06 -13.44
N PRO A 29 -22.53 -1.38 -14.64
CA PRO A 29 -21.36 -0.73 -15.21
C PRO A 29 -21.58 0.77 -15.43
N SER A 30 -20.54 1.57 -15.22
CA SER A 30 -20.55 3.02 -15.41
C SER A 30 -19.23 3.46 -16.04
N GLU A 31 -19.29 4.19 -17.16
CA GLU A 31 -18.08 4.68 -17.84
C GLU A 31 -17.24 5.63 -16.96
N ARG A 32 -17.90 6.38 -16.07
CA ARG A 32 -17.25 7.38 -15.22
C ARG A 32 -16.73 6.80 -13.91
N GLU A 33 -17.52 5.93 -13.29
CA GLU A 33 -17.28 5.45 -11.91
C GLU A 33 -16.79 3.99 -11.85
N GLY A 34 -16.71 3.31 -13.00
CA GLY A 34 -16.54 1.87 -13.11
C GLY A 34 -17.85 1.12 -12.84
N PHE A 35 -18.42 1.31 -11.65
CA PHE A 35 -19.72 0.78 -11.27
C PHE A 35 -20.53 1.81 -10.45
N GLU A 36 -21.84 1.79 -10.62
CA GLU A 36 -22.76 2.66 -9.86
C GLU A 36 -23.96 1.88 -9.29
N PRO A 37 -24.54 2.32 -8.15
CA PRO A 37 -25.65 1.63 -7.53
C PRO A 37 -26.96 1.97 -8.23
N ALA A 38 -27.79 0.95 -8.47
CA ALA A 38 -29.09 1.07 -9.11
C ALA A 38 -30.14 0.19 -8.40
N SER A 39 -31.41 0.54 -8.57
CA SER A 39 -32.55 -0.25 -8.08
C SER A 39 -33.28 -0.92 -9.24
N ILE A 40 -33.54 -2.22 -9.14
CA ILE A 40 -34.28 -2.95 -10.17
C ILE A 40 -35.77 -2.54 -10.13
N LYS A 41 -36.34 -2.19 -11.29
CA LYS A 41 -37.76 -1.83 -11.43
C LYS A 41 -38.56 -2.89 -12.18
N GLU A 42 -38.08 -3.28 -13.35
CA GLU A 42 -38.75 -4.28 -14.20
C GLU A 42 -37.71 -5.22 -14.81
N GLU A 43 -38.06 -6.50 -14.93
CA GLU A 43 -37.28 -7.51 -15.64
C GLU A 43 -38.08 -7.97 -16.86
N LYS A 44 -37.53 -7.81 -18.07
CA LYS A 44 -38.14 -8.19 -19.35
C LYS A 44 -37.17 -9.06 -20.15
N GLY A 45 -37.25 -10.37 -19.95
CA GLY A 45 -36.34 -11.33 -20.59
C GLY A 45 -34.90 -11.08 -20.16
N GLU A 46 -34.02 -10.82 -21.14
CA GLU A 46 -32.59 -10.52 -20.92
C GLU A 46 -32.30 -9.05 -20.55
N GLN A 47 -33.31 -8.18 -20.61
CA GLN A 47 -33.15 -6.77 -20.28
C GLN A 47 -33.81 -6.42 -18.95
N VAL A 48 -33.12 -5.61 -18.16
CA VAL A 48 -33.59 -5.16 -16.85
C VAL A 48 -33.62 -3.63 -16.84
N LEU A 49 -34.79 -3.07 -16.50
CA LEU A 49 -34.96 -1.65 -16.27
C LEU A 49 -34.53 -1.33 -14.84
N VAL A 50 -33.48 -0.54 -14.71
CA VAL A 50 -32.93 -0.08 -13.44
C VAL A 50 -33.11 1.43 -13.28
N GLU A 51 -33.26 1.89 -12.04
CA GLU A 51 -33.27 3.32 -11.69
C GLU A 51 -32.03 3.66 -10.88
N LEU A 52 -31.27 4.63 -11.39
CA LEU A 52 -30.06 5.17 -10.78
C LEU A 52 -30.40 6.09 -9.60
N SER A 53 -29.39 6.40 -8.79
CA SER A 53 -29.53 7.30 -7.63
C SER A 53 -29.97 8.73 -7.99
N ASN A 54 -29.75 9.17 -9.23
CA ASN A 54 -30.20 10.46 -9.75
C ASN A 54 -31.65 10.43 -10.30
N GLY A 55 -32.37 9.31 -10.19
CA GLY A 55 -33.72 9.11 -10.71
C GLY A 55 -33.79 8.76 -12.20
N GLN A 56 -32.65 8.69 -12.90
CA GLN A 56 -32.60 8.28 -14.30
C GLN A 56 -32.87 6.78 -14.42
N LYS A 57 -33.70 6.40 -15.39
CA LYS A 57 -33.99 5.00 -15.72
C LYS A 57 -33.16 4.57 -16.91
N VAL A 58 -32.46 3.44 -16.77
CA VAL A 58 -31.59 2.87 -17.80
C VAL A 58 -31.97 1.40 -17.97
N THR A 59 -31.90 0.90 -19.20
CA THR A 59 -32.08 -0.52 -19.48
C THR A 59 -30.71 -1.15 -19.67
N VAL A 60 -30.40 -2.18 -18.91
CA VAL A 60 -29.13 -2.90 -18.96
C VAL A 60 -29.37 -4.39 -19.21
N ASN A 61 -28.38 -5.09 -19.75
CA ASN A 61 -28.43 -6.55 -19.85
C ASN A 61 -28.35 -7.14 -18.44
N LYS A 62 -29.13 -8.19 -18.19
CA LYS A 62 -29.12 -8.94 -16.94
C LYS A 62 -27.72 -9.47 -16.58
N ASP A 63 -26.93 -9.86 -17.58
CA ASP A 63 -25.57 -10.39 -17.39
C ASP A 63 -24.57 -9.33 -16.91
N ASP A 64 -24.85 -8.05 -17.17
CA ASP A 64 -24.00 -6.94 -16.73
C ASP A 64 -24.28 -6.53 -15.26
N ILE A 65 -25.35 -7.05 -14.66
CA ILE A 65 -25.77 -6.70 -13.30
C ILE A 65 -24.99 -7.53 -12.28
N GLN A 66 -24.35 -6.83 -11.33
CA GLN A 66 -23.69 -7.48 -10.19
C GLN A 66 -24.50 -7.29 -8.90
N LYS A 67 -24.58 -8.35 -8.09
CA LYS A 67 -25.29 -8.31 -6.80
C LYS A 67 -24.59 -7.33 -5.83
N MET A 68 -25.38 -6.49 -5.17
CA MET A 68 -24.86 -5.55 -4.17
C MET A 68 -24.85 -6.20 -2.78
N ASN A 69 -23.79 -5.97 -1.99
CA ASN A 69 -23.77 -6.42 -0.60
C ASN A 69 -24.71 -5.55 0.27
N PRO A 70 -25.35 -6.13 1.29
CA PRO A 70 -26.15 -5.35 2.23
C PRO A 70 -25.31 -4.29 2.99
N PRO A 71 -25.92 -3.18 3.45
CA PRO A 71 -25.22 -2.09 4.16
C PRO A 71 -24.42 -2.50 5.38
N LYS A 72 -24.76 -3.63 6.03
CA LYS A 72 -23.97 -4.21 7.12
C LYS A 72 -22.52 -4.54 6.74
N PHE A 73 -22.24 -4.67 5.44
CA PHE A 73 -20.91 -4.91 4.88
C PHE A 73 -20.24 -3.63 4.34
N SER A 74 -20.68 -2.44 4.76
CA SER A 74 -19.97 -1.19 4.46
C SER A 74 -18.62 -1.15 5.19
N LYS A 75 -17.58 -0.72 4.47
CA LYS A 75 -16.21 -0.52 4.97
C LYS A 75 -15.62 -1.72 5.72
N VAL A 76 -15.95 -2.95 5.33
CA VAL A 76 -15.41 -4.15 5.96
C VAL A 76 -13.89 -4.15 5.95
N GLU A 77 -13.31 -4.59 7.07
CA GLU A 77 -11.86 -4.68 7.26
C GLU A 77 -11.24 -5.80 6.43
N ASP A 78 -11.98 -6.89 6.19
CA ASP A 78 -11.60 -7.99 5.32
C ASP A 78 -12.66 -8.24 4.26
N MET A 79 -12.30 -8.03 3.01
CA MET A 79 -13.21 -8.22 1.87
C MET A 79 -13.55 -9.68 1.63
N ALA A 80 -12.82 -10.64 2.19
CA ALA A 80 -13.21 -12.05 2.16
C ALA A 80 -14.49 -12.33 2.97
N ALA A 81 -14.91 -11.41 3.85
CA ALA A 81 -16.17 -11.52 4.60
C ALA A 81 -17.40 -11.03 3.83
N LEU A 82 -17.23 -10.48 2.61
CA LEU A 82 -18.35 -10.05 1.78
C LEU A 82 -19.20 -11.25 1.36
N THR A 83 -20.53 -11.07 1.28
CA THR A 83 -21.44 -12.12 0.79
C THR A 83 -21.33 -12.30 -0.72
N PHE A 84 -21.27 -11.18 -1.44
CA PHE A 84 -21.08 -11.16 -2.88
C PHE A 84 -19.67 -10.65 -3.17
N LEU A 85 -18.77 -11.56 -3.56
CA LEU A 85 -17.40 -11.23 -3.91
C LEU A 85 -17.31 -11.00 -5.43
N ASN A 86 -17.65 -9.79 -5.85
CA ASN A 86 -17.58 -9.33 -7.23
C ASN A 86 -16.77 -8.03 -7.34
N GLU A 87 -16.39 -7.67 -8.57
CA GLU A 87 -15.53 -6.51 -8.82
C GLU A 87 -16.13 -5.21 -8.28
N ALA A 88 -17.44 -5.01 -8.47
CA ALA A 88 -18.14 -3.83 -7.99
C ALA A 88 -18.11 -3.71 -6.46
N SER A 89 -18.29 -4.82 -5.74
CA SER A 89 -18.26 -4.82 -4.27
C SER A 89 -16.87 -4.60 -3.70
N VAL A 90 -15.84 -5.17 -4.32
CA VAL A 90 -14.44 -4.92 -3.94
C VAL A 90 -14.07 -3.45 -4.17
N LEU A 91 -14.40 -2.91 -5.35
CA LEU A 91 -14.17 -1.51 -5.68
C LEU A 91 -14.88 -0.58 -4.70
N HIS A 92 -16.17 -0.83 -4.44
CA HIS A 92 -16.97 -0.03 -3.53
C HIS A 92 -16.39 -0.02 -2.10
N ASN A 93 -16.03 -1.19 -1.56
CA ASN A 93 -15.46 -1.27 -0.21
C ASN A 93 -14.13 -0.51 -0.10
N LEU A 94 -13.22 -0.70 -1.06
CA LEU A 94 -11.96 0.03 -1.11
C LEU A 94 -12.18 1.54 -1.22
N ARG A 95 -13.15 1.95 -2.05
CA ARG A 95 -13.50 3.36 -2.26
C ARG A 95 -14.04 4.03 -1.01
N GLU A 96 -15.02 3.42 -0.33
CA GLU A 96 -15.59 3.96 0.91
C GLU A 96 -14.55 4.07 2.03
N ARG A 97 -13.69 3.06 2.15
CA ARG A 97 -12.58 3.06 3.11
C ARG A 97 -11.57 4.14 2.78
N TYR A 98 -11.16 4.26 1.52
CA TYR A 98 -10.23 5.29 1.06
C TYR A 98 -10.72 6.70 1.35
N PHE A 99 -11.98 7.02 1.05
CA PHE A 99 -12.58 8.33 1.37
C PHE A 99 -12.71 8.58 2.87
N SER A 100 -12.73 7.53 3.68
CA SER A 100 -12.65 7.62 5.15
C SER A 100 -11.22 7.66 5.67
N SER A 101 -10.22 7.86 4.80
CA SER A 101 -8.78 7.81 5.11
C SER A 101 -8.29 6.46 5.68
N LEU A 102 -9.02 5.37 5.43
CA LEU A 102 -8.65 4.00 5.77
C LEU A 102 -7.97 3.35 4.55
N ILE A 103 -6.65 3.46 4.47
CA ILE A 103 -5.89 3.04 3.28
C ILE A 103 -5.54 1.55 3.24
N TYR A 104 -5.64 0.86 4.38
CA TYR A 104 -5.36 -0.55 4.54
C TYR A 104 -6.68 -1.33 4.58
N THR A 105 -6.76 -2.39 3.79
CA THR A 105 -7.91 -3.30 3.76
C THR A 105 -7.41 -4.72 3.51
N TYR A 106 -7.89 -5.70 4.26
CA TYR A 106 -7.57 -7.08 3.98
C TYR A 106 -8.42 -7.67 2.86
N SER A 107 -7.86 -8.65 2.17
CA SER A 107 -8.56 -9.50 1.21
C SER A 107 -8.04 -10.93 1.41
N GLY A 108 -8.66 -11.66 2.34
CA GLY A 108 -8.19 -12.99 2.71
C GLY A 108 -6.77 -12.94 3.26
N LEU A 109 -5.79 -13.56 2.61
CA LEU A 109 -4.39 -13.52 3.05
C LEU A 109 -3.69 -12.18 2.73
N PHE A 110 -4.22 -11.41 1.78
CA PHE A 110 -3.57 -10.21 1.28
C PHE A 110 -3.91 -8.96 2.10
N CYS A 111 -2.96 -8.03 2.18
CA CYS A 111 -3.17 -6.67 2.67
C CYS A 111 -3.11 -5.69 1.50
N VAL A 112 -4.27 -5.16 1.11
CA VAL A 112 -4.42 -4.18 0.04
C VAL A 112 -4.15 -2.79 0.61
N VAL A 113 -3.32 -2.02 -0.08
CA VAL A 113 -2.92 -0.66 0.31
C VAL A 113 -3.21 0.31 -0.83
N VAL A 114 -4.03 1.32 -0.59
CA VAL A 114 -4.32 2.39 -1.54
C VAL A 114 -3.49 3.62 -1.18
N ASN A 115 -2.75 4.19 -2.15
CA ASN A 115 -1.89 5.34 -1.88
C ASN A 115 -2.73 6.58 -1.47
N PRO A 116 -2.56 7.14 -0.26
CA PRO A 116 -3.32 8.30 0.20
C PRO A 116 -2.98 9.61 -0.51
N TYR A 117 -1.82 9.72 -1.17
CA TYR A 117 -1.25 10.98 -1.68
C TYR A 117 -1.19 12.12 -0.64
N LYS A 118 -1.24 11.78 0.65
CA LYS A 118 -1.14 12.69 1.78
C LYS A 118 -0.52 11.97 2.97
N MET A 119 0.10 12.73 3.87
CA MET A 119 0.64 12.18 5.12
C MET A 119 -0.50 11.88 6.10
N LEU A 120 -0.54 10.63 6.58
CA LEU A 120 -1.49 10.18 7.60
C LEU A 120 -0.75 9.90 8.91
N PRO A 121 -1.30 10.29 10.08
CA PRO A 121 -0.67 10.09 11.39
C PRO A 121 -0.81 8.64 11.90
N ILE A 122 -0.63 7.64 11.02
CA ILE A 122 -0.84 6.22 11.30
C ILE A 122 0.47 5.43 11.51
N TYR A 123 1.62 6.12 11.48
CA TYR A 123 2.94 5.52 11.62
C TYR A 123 3.72 6.01 12.86
N SER A 124 3.03 6.56 13.86
CA SER A 124 3.65 7.01 15.10
C SER A 124 4.01 5.84 16.01
N GLU A 125 4.91 6.06 16.97
CA GLU A 125 5.31 5.05 17.98
C GLU A 125 4.12 4.52 18.78
N LYS A 126 3.15 5.38 19.10
CA LYS A 126 1.89 4.97 19.75
C LYS A 126 1.15 3.90 18.94
N ILE A 127 1.17 4.01 17.61
CA ILE A 127 0.56 3.01 16.73
C ILE A 127 1.40 1.73 16.73
N ILE A 128 2.74 1.81 16.71
CA ILE A 128 3.62 0.63 16.81
C ILE A 128 3.27 -0.20 18.05
N GLU A 129 3.18 0.44 19.23
CA GLU A 129 2.82 -0.23 20.49
C GLU A 129 1.40 -0.81 20.48
N MET A 130 0.45 -0.16 19.80
CA MET A 130 -0.90 -0.71 19.64
C MET A 130 -0.92 -2.04 18.86
N TYR A 131 -0.03 -2.23 17.88
CA TYR A 131 0.04 -3.44 17.05
C TYR A 131 0.93 -4.54 17.62
N LYS A 132 1.85 -4.20 18.53
CA LYS A 132 2.84 -5.12 19.11
C LYS A 132 2.17 -6.31 19.80
N GLY A 133 2.48 -7.52 19.34
CA GLY A 133 1.96 -8.78 19.88
C GLY A 133 0.46 -9.03 19.67
N LYS A 134 -0.23 -8.20 18.88
CA LYS A 134 -1.68 -8.35 18.64
C LYS A 134 -1.97 -9.32 17.50
N LYS A 135 -3.01 -10.13 17.64
CA LYS A 135 -3.52 -10.95 16.54
C LYS A 135 -4.25 -10.08 15.52
N ARG A 136 -4.26 -10.53 14.26
CA ARG A 136 -4.83 -9.79 13.13
C ARG A 136 -6.28 -9.34 13.32
N HIS A 137 -7.10 -10.09 14.06
CA HIS A 137 -8.51 -9.75 14.30
C HIS A 137 -8.73 -8.83 15.52
N GLU A 138 -7.68 -8.57 16.30
CA GLU A 138 -7.76 -7.71 17.50
C GLU A 138 -7.50 -6.24 17.19
N VAL A 139 -6.96 -5.97 16.00
CA VAL A 139 -6.53 -4.64 15.56
C VAL A 139 -7.01 -4.39 14.11
N PRO A 140 -7.24 -3.13 13.73
CA PRO A 140 -7.64 -2.79 12.37
C PRO A 140 -6.60 -3.22 11.32
N PRO A 141 -6.96 -3.27 10.03
CA PRO A 141 -6.01 -3.56 8.96
C PRO A 141 -4.85 -2.56 8.94
N HIS A 142 -3.63 -3.09 8.97
CA HIS A 142 -2.41 -2.28 8.89
C HIS A 142 -1.19 -3.13 8.54
N ILE A 143 -0.19 -2.52 7.90
CA ILE A 143 1.08 -3.19 7.58
C ILE A 143 1.82 -3.70 8.82
N TYR A 144 1.66 -3.03 9.97
CA TYR A 144 2.26 -3.46 11.23
C TYR A 144 1.67 -4.77 11.73
N SER A 145 0.38 -5.04 11.50
CA SER A 145 -0.22 -6.34 11.85
C SER A 145 0.39 -7.48 11.05
N ILE A 146 0.64 -7.27 9.75
CA ILE A 146 1.32 -8.24 8.88
C ILE A 146 2.77 -8.45 9.34
N THR A 147 3.45 -7.35 9.68
CA THR A 147 4.85 -7.37 10.11
C THR A 147 5.02 -8.09 11.46
N ASP A 148 4.20 -7.76 12.44
CA ASP A 148 4.21 -8.38 13.77
C ASP A 148 3.86 -9.87 13.69
N ASN A 149 2.90 -10.25 12.84
CA ASN A 149 2.57 -11.65 12.63
C ASN A 149 3.74 -12.42 12.00
N ALA A 150 4.37 -11.87 10.95
CA ALA A 150 5.54 -12.49 10.33
C ALA A 150 6.71 -12.64 11.32
N TYR A 151 6.97 -11.61 12.13
CA TYR A 151 8.01 -11.65 13.16
C TYR A 151 7.73 -12.72 14.23
N ARG A 152 6.50 -12.81 14.74
CA ARG A 152 6.13 -13.86 15.70
C ARG A 152 6.19 -15.26 15.10
N ASN A 153 5.74 -15.45 13.86
CA ASN A 153 5.81 -16.74 13.18
C ASN A 153 7.28 -17.16 12.99
N MET A 154 8.17 -16.22 12.64
CA MET A 154 9.61 -16.46 12.56
C MET A 154 10.17 -16.94 13.91
N LEU A 155 9.83 -16.28 15.03
CA LEU A 155 10.26 -16.71 16.38
C LEU A 155 9.71 -18.09 16.79
N GLN A 156 8.58 -18.50 16.23
CA GLN A 156 7.96 -19.81 16.47
C GLN A 156 8.41 -20.88 15.46
N GLY A 157 9.27 -20.55 14.49
CA GLY A 157 9.78 -21.48 13.48
C GLY A 157 8.87 -21.74 12.27
N ASN A 158 7.82 -20.93 12.05
CA ASN A 158 6.78 -21.14 11.03
C ASN A 158 6.79 -20.05 9.93
N GLY A 159 7.95 -19.69 9.36
CA GLY A 159 8.08 -18.50 8.50
C GLY A 159 7.91 -18.74 6.98
N GLU A 160 6.86 -18.16 6.37
CA GLU A 160 6.76 -17.88 4.93
C GLU A 160 7.09 -16.40 4.63
N TYR A 161 7.72 -16.13 3.48
CA TYR A 161 8.22 -14.79 3.09
C TYR A 161 7.20 -13.99 2.26
N GLY A 162 7.06 -12.68 2.54
CA GLY A 162 6.19 -11.76 1.81
C GLY A 162 6.92 -10.64 1.05
N ALA A 163 6.34 -10.15 -0.05
CA ALA A 163 6.85 -9.07 -0.89
C ALA A 163 6.12 -7.73 -0.64
N GLY A 164 6.84 -6.60 -0.69
CA GLY A 164 6.27 -5.26 -0.47
C GLY A 164 7.02 -4.15 -1.23
N LYS A 165 6.30 -3.06 -1.59
CA LYS A 165 6.82 -1.88 -2.30
C LYS A 165 7.59 -0.93 -1.36
N THR A 166 8.50 -0.13 -1.92
CA THR A 166 9.51 0.71 -1.24
C THR A 166 9.02 1.48 0.00
N GLU A 167 7.90 2.20 -0.06
CA GLU A 167 7.40 2.98 1.09
C GLU A 167 6.87 2.11 2.22
N ASN A 168 6.16 1.02 1.89
CA ASN A 168 5.73 0.05 2.88
C ASN A 168 6.93 -0.69 3.47
N THR A 169 7.96 -0.99 2.67
CA THR A 169 9.20 -1.63 3.13
C THR A 169 9.91 -0.78 4.19
N LYS A 170 9.96 0.55 4.03
CA LYS A 170 10.52 1.46 5.05
C LYS A 170 9.77 1.35 6.39
N LYS A 171 8.44 1.26 6.35
CA LYS A 171 7.59 1.13 7.55
C LYS A 171 7.72 -0.22 8.22
N VAL A 172 7.85 -1.30 7.44
CA VAL A 172 8.14 -2.65 7.96
C VAL A 172 9.47 -2.67 8.70
N ILE A 173 10.53 -2.11 8.09
CA ILE A 173 11.86 -2.02 8.73
C ILE A 173 11.79 -1.20 10.02
N GLN A 174 11.16 -0.03 9.98
CA GLN A 174 11.00 0.84 11.15
C GLN A 174 10.28 0.13 12.31
N TYR A 175 9.22 -0.63 11.99
CA TYR A 175 8.49 -1.40 12.99
C TYR A 175 9.38 -2.48 13.64
N LEU A 176 10.07 -3.27 12.82
CA LEU A 176 10.95 -4.34 13.30
C LEU A 176 12.11 -3.79 14.13
N ALA A 177 12.68 -2.64 13.76
CA ALA A 177 13.73 -2.00 14.53
C ALA A 177 13.27 -1.65 15.95
N VAL A 178 12.07 -1.08 16.12
CA VAL A 178 11.53 -0.76 17.45
C VAL A 178 11.21 -2.01 18.26
N VAL A 179 10.54 -3.00 17.66
CA VAL A 179 10.10 -4.20 18.37
C VAL A 179 11.27 -5.12 18.74
N ALA A 180 12.23 -5.31 17.83
CA ALA A 180 13.39 -6.18 18.04
C ALA A 180 14.48 -5.54 18.93
N SER A 181 14.48 -4.22 19.14
CA SER A 181 15.47 -3.55 20.00
C SER A 181 15.07 -3.49 21.49
N SER A 182 13.81 -3.77 21.82
CA SER A 182 13.21 -3.45 23.12
C SER A 182 13.61 -4.37 24.30
N HIS A 183 14.42 -5.42 24.10
CA HIS A 183 14.57 -6.49 25.10
C HIS A 183 15.95 -6.66 25.78
N LYS A 184 16.97 -5.82 25.56
CA LYS A 184 18.22 -5.84 26.35
C LYS A 184 18.85 -4.47 26.54
N GLY A 185 19.14 -4.11 27.78
CA GLY A 185 20.02 -2.99 28.16
C GLY A 185 21.51 -3.28 27.97
N LYS A 186 21.94 -3.79 26.80
CA LYS A 186 23.37 -4.00 26.49
C LYS A 186 23.87 -2.97 25.48
N LYS A 187 24.97 -2.30 25.84
CA LYS A 187 25.55 -1.09 25.25
C LYS A 187 26.50 -1.32 24.05
N ASP A 188 26.70 -2.56 23.58
CA ASP A 188 27.83 -2.83 22.68
C ASP A 188 27.50 -2.86 21.18
N VAL A 189 26.21 -2.83 20.82
CA VAL A 189 25.76 -2.54 19.46
C VAL A 189 24.57 -1.62 19.62
N ASN A 190 24.70 -0.34 19.24
CA ASN A 190 23.55 0.56 19.24
C ASN A 190 22.52 0.01 18.24
N PRO A 191 21.36 -0.53 18.67
CA PRO A 191 20.39 -1.12 17.75
C PRO A 191 19.86 -0.09 16.74
N GLY A 192 19.82 1.18 17.17
CA GLY A 192 19.52 2.32 16.30
C GLY A 192 20.59 2.60 15.24
N GLU A 193 21.81 2.08 15.36
CA GLU A 193 22.86 2.27 14.36
C GLU A 193 22.63 1.39 13.12
N LEU A 194 22.27 0.12 13.30
CA LEU A 194 21.94 -0.76 12.17
C LEU A 194 20.66 -0.31 11.46
N GLU A 195 19.64 0.11 12.22
CA GLU A 195 18.44 0.74 11.66
C GLU A 195 18.82 2.00 10.86
N LYS A 196 19.62 2.89 11.46
CA LYS A 196 20.06 4.13 10.81
C LYS A 196 20.86 3.84 9.54
N GLN A 197 21.76 2.87 9.55
CA GLN A 197 22.53 2.45 8.38
C GLN A 197 21.61 1.94 7.27
N LEU A 198 20.63 1.08 7.60
CA LEU A 198 19.68 0.56 6.63
C LEU A 198 18.77 1.66 6.05
N LEU A 199 18.35 2.61 6.88
CA LEU A 199 17.57 3.78 6.45
C LEU A 199 18.42 4.74 5.60
N GLN A 200 19.71 4.91 5.92
CA GLN A 200 20.67 5.75 5.17
C GLN A 200 21.09 5.12 3.83
N ALA A 201 21.05 3.79 3.70
CA ALA A 201 21.29 3.12 2.43
C ALA A 201 20.21 3.43 1.39
N ASN A 202 18.97 3.70 1.81
CA ASN A 202 17.85 3.98 0.90
C ASN A 202 18.10 5.23 0.03
N PRO A 203 18.46 6.42 0.56
CA PRO A 203 18.81 7.57 -0.27
C PRO A 203 19.84 7.28 -1.36
N ILE A 204 20.85 6.45 -1.08
CA ILE A 204 21.88 6.07 -2.06
C ILE A 204 21.26 5.18 -3.14
N LEU A 205 20.56 4.13 -2.75
CA LEU A 205 19.90 3.22 -3.70
C LEU A 205 18.84 3.94 -4.54
N GLU A 206 18.11 4.89 -3.96
CA GLU A 206 17.14 5.72 -4.68
C GLU A 206 17.84 6.68 -5.65
N ALA A 207 18.99 7.27 -5.28
CA ALA A 207 19.73 8.14 -6.18
C ALA A 207 20.18 7.40 -7.45
N PHE A 208 20.72 6.19 -7.30
CA PHE A 208 21.27 5.41 -8.42
C PHE A 208 20.24 4.53 -9.14
N GLY A 209 19.14 4.17 -8.49
CA GLY A 209 18.18 3.19 -8.99
C GLY A 209 16.77 3.73 -9.23
N ASN A 210 16.46 4.95 -8.77
CA ASN A 210 15.17 5.57 -9.04
C ASN A 210 15.26 6.68 -10.10
N ALA A 211 14.14 6.89 -10.78
CA ALA A 211 13.99 7.94 -11.77
C ALA A 211 12.55 8.47 -11.79
N LYS A 212 12.39 9.67 -12.35
CA LYS A 212 11.07 10.19 -12.69
C LYS A 212 10.52 9.47 -13.92
N THR A 213 9.31 8.94 -13.76
CA THR A 213 8.49 8.33 -14.82
C THR A 213 7.19 9.11 -14.99
N ILE A 214 6.38 8.75 -15.98
CA ILE A 214 5.07 9.41 -16.22
C ILE A 214 4.15 9.35 -14.97
N LYS A 215 4.16 8.25 -14.22
CA LYS A 215 3.21 7.99 -13.12
C LYS A 215 3.79 8.23 -11.72
N ASN A 216 5.11 8.31 -11.59
CA ASN A 216 5.78 8.39 -10.30
C ASN A 216 7.12 9.14 -10.45
N ASP A 217 7.30 10.20 -9.65
CA ASP A 217 8.51 11.02 -9.65
C ASP A 217 9.74 10.34 -9.04
N ASN A 218 9.53 9.32 -8.21
CA ASN A 218 10.59 8.56 -7.55
C ASN A 218 10.38 7.04 -7.75
N SER A 219 10.24 6.63 -9.01
CA SER A 219 9.95 5.25 -9.38
C SER A 219 11.23 4.39 -9.32
N SER A 220 11.21 3.32 -8.51
CA SER A 220 12.32 2.35 -8.49
C SER A 220 12.37 1.57 -9.79
N ARG A 221 13.53 1.58 -10.45
CA ARG A 221 13.79 0.89 -11.73
C ARG A 221 14.70 -0.34 -11.54
N PHE A 222 14.64 -0.92 -10.35
CA PHE A 222 15.29 -2.16 -9.95
C PHE A 222 14.43 -2.84 -8.90
N GLY A 223 14.50 -4.18 -8.85
CA GLY A 223 14.00 -4.97 -7.74
C GLY A 223 14.97 -4.93 -6.56
N LYS A 224 14.45 -4.82 -5.35
CA LYS A 224 15.24 -4.83 -4.11
C LYS A 224 14.70 -5.90 -3.17
N PHE A 225 15.54 -6.84 -2.76
CA PHE A 225 15.23 -7.82 -1.73
C PHE A 225 16.09 -7.54 -0.50
N ILE A 226 15.45 -7.18 0.61
CA ILE A 226 16.14 -6.91 1.88
C ILE A 226 15.92 -8.10 2.79
N LYS A 227 17.00 -8.79 3.14
CA LYS A 227 17.02 -9.84 4.17
C LYS A 227 17.40 -9.19 5.49
N LEU A 228 16.57 -9.36 6.51
CA LEU A 228 16.87 -8.95 7.88
C LEU A 228 17.22 -10.22 8.67
N ASN A 229 18.37 -10.22 9.32
CA ASN A 229 18.87 -11.35 10.08
C ASN A 229 18.57 -11.12 11.56
N PHE A 230 17.93 -12.11 12.19
CA PHE A 230 17.61 -12.09 13.61
C PHE A 230 18.33 -13.23 14.34
N ASP A 231 18.74 -12.99 15.58
CA ASP A 231 19.26 -14.06 16.43
C ASP A 231 18.14 -14.94 17.03
N VAL A 232 18.52 -16.01 17.72
CA VAL A 232 17.59 -16.95 18.38
C VAL A 232 16.72 -16.29 19.45
N THR A 233 17.12 -15.11 19.95
CA THR A 233 16.37 -14.32 20.92
C THR A 233 15.49 -13.24 20.26
N GLY A 234 15.50 -13.13 18.94
CA GLY A 234 14.71 -12.20 18.15
C GLY A 234 15.33 -10.82 17.93
N PHE A 235 16.60 -10.61 18.29
CA PHE A 235 17.25 -9.32 18.05
C PHE A 235 17.75 -9.21 16.62
N LEU A 236 17.62 -8.02 16.04
CA LEU A 236 18.17 -7.72 14.72
C LEU A 236 19.70 -7.67 14.81
N VAL A 237 20.37 -8.59 14.10
CA VAL A 237 21.85 -8.71 14.11
C VAL A 237 22.50 -8.26 12.80
N GLY A 238 21.73 -8.13 11.72
CA GLY A 238 22.28 -7.68 10.44
C GLY A 238 21.21 -7.55 9.35
N ALA A 239 21.63 -7.00 8.21
CA ALA A 239 20.78 -6.90 7.02
C ALA A 239 21.62 -7.08 5.74
N ASN A 240 21.02 -7.70 4.73
CA ASN A 240 21.61 -7.85 3.39
C ASN A 240 20.63 -7.32 2.35
N ILE A 241 21.13 -6.64 1.33
CA ILE A 241 20.32 -6.11 0.23
C ILE A 241 20.79 -6.75 -1.08
N ASP A 242 19.94 -7.56 -1.67
CA ASP A 242 20.14 -8.08 -3.02
C ASP A 242 19.34 -7.22 -4.00
N THR A 243 19.95 -6.88 -5.13
CA THR A 243 19.30 -6.06 -6.18
C THR A 243 19.17 -6.86 -7.46
N TYR A 244 18.07 -6.63 -8.18
CA TYR A 244 17.70 -7.40 -9.37
C TYR A 244 17.21 -6.47 -10.47
N LEU A 245 17.49 -6.83 -11.72
CA LEU A 245 16.86 -6.24 -12.91
C LEU A 245 16.88 -4.70 -12.95
N LEU A 246 18.05 -4.09 -12.71
CA LEU A 246 18.22 -2.65 -12.94
C LEU A 246 17.99 -2.32 -14.42
N GLU A 247 17.14 -1.34 -14.70
CA GLU A 247 16.84 -0.86 -16.06
C GLU A 247 18.02 -0.09 -16.66
N LYS A 248 19.05 -0.81 -17.12
CA LYS A 248 20.30 -0.24 -17.66
C LYS A 248 20.06 0.71 -18.85
N SER A 249 19.02 0.46 -19.67
CA SER A 249 18.69 1.30 -20.83
C SER A 249 18.42 2.76 -20.46
N ARG A 250 17.92 3.02 -19.25
CA ARG A 250 17.60 4.37 -18.77
C ARG A 250 18.83 5.27 -18.63
N CYS A 251 20.03 4.71 -18.55
CA CYS A 251 21.27 5.49 -18.52
C CYS A 251 21.48 6.26 -19.83
N ILE A 252 21.03 5.73 -20.97
CA ILE A 252 21.34 6.27 -22.30
C ILE A 252 20.10 6.66 -23.10
N ARG A 253 18.90 6.22 -22.70
CA ARG A 253 17.64 6.50 -23.40
C ARG A 253 16.56 6.89 -22.41
N GLN A 254 15.86 7.99 -22.71
CA GLN A 254 14.72 8.47 -21.93
C GLN A 254 13.59 8.88 -22.89
N ALA A 255 12.34 8.67 -22.48
CA ALA A 255 11.20 9.25 -23.18
C ALA A 255 11.08 10.74 -22.85
N ASN A 256 10.41 11.51 -23.71
CA ASN A 256 10.34 12.98 -23.63
C ASN A 256 9.86 13.53 -22.27
N THR A 257 9.02 12.79 -21.54
CA THR A 257 8.45 13.19 -20.25
C THR A 257 9.07 12.47 -19.04
N GLU A 258 10.12 11.68 -19.26
CA GLU A 258 10.83 10.94 -18.23
C GLU A 258 12.24 11.48 -18.01
N ARG A 259 12.88 11.07 -16.90
CA ARG A 259 14.27 11.42 -16.60
C ARG A 259 15.16 10.18 -16.50
N ALA A 260 16.47 10.43 -16.59
CA ALA A 260 17.49 9.45 -16.20
C ALA A 260 17.48 9.25 -14.67
N PHE A 261 18.39 8.42 -14.15
CA PHE A 261 18.53 8.23 -12.70
C PHE A 261 18.84 9.54 -11.97
N HIS A 262 18.29 9.71 -10.76
CA HIS A 262 18.40 10.95 -9.99
C HIS A 262 19.86 11.39 -9.77
N ILE A 263 20.77 10.43 -9.61
CA ILE A 263 22.20 10.67 -9.36
C ILE A 263 22.82 11.61 -10.40
N PHE A 264 22.46 11.51 -11.68
CA PHE A 264 23.01 12.40 -12.71
C PHE A 264 22.65 13.86 -12.44
N TYR A 265 21.41 14.11 -12.04
CA TYR A 265 20.94 15.46 -11.71
C TYR A 265 21.52 15.95 -10.39
N TYR A 266 21.64 15.07 -9.38
CA TYR A 266 22.27 15.42 -8.11
C TYR A 266 23.75 15.77 -8.26
N MET A 267 24.48 15.05 -9.10
CA MET A 267 25.88 15.35 -9.39
C MET A 267 26.02 16.71 -10.07
N VAL A 268 25.21 17.03 -11.08
CA VAL A 268 25.25 18.33 -11.77
C VAL A 268 24.86 19.49 -10.84
N ALA A 269 23.85 19.28 -10.00
CA ALA A 269 23.39 20.28 -9.03
C ALA A 269 24.43 20.51 -7.91
N GLY A 270 25.08 19.45 -7.43
CA GLY A 270 26.06 19.50 -6.35
C GLY A 270 27.50 19.82 -6.79
N ALA A 271 27.80 19.78 -8.09
CA ALA A 271 29.13 20.09 -8.61
C ALA A 271 29.47 21.58 -8.42
N LYS A 272 30.58 21.85 -7.69
CA LYS A 272 31.23 23.17 -7.64
C LYS A 272 31.85 23.51 -9.00
N ASP A 273 32.05 24.79 -9.31
CA ASP A 273 32.48 25.24 -10.65
C ASP A 273 33.74 24.54 -11.19
N LYS A 274 34.73 24.22 -10.34
CA LYS A 274 35.92 23.43 -10.72
C LYS A 274 35.60 21.99 -11.14
N MET A 275 34.67 21.31 -10.45
CA MET A 275 34.28 19.94 -10.77
C MET A 275 33.40 19.85 -12.02
N ARG A 276 32.67 20.92 -12.37
CA ARG A 276 31.87 20.96 -13.60
C ARG A 276 32.76 20.87 -14.84
N GLY A 277 33.88 21.59 -14.87
CA GLY A 277 34.85 21.50 -15.98
C GLY A 277 35.43 20.09 -16.15
N GLU A 278 36.01 19.52 -15.08
CA GLU A 278 36.66 18.20 -15.14
C GLU A 278 35.68 17.04 -15.38
N SER A 279 34.45 17.12 -14.84
CA SER A 279 33.45 16.05 -15.01
C SER A 279 32.83 16.05 -16.40
N LEU A 280 32.61 17.23 -17.00
CA LEU A 280 32.07 17.35 -18.36
C LEU A 280 33.11 16.93 -19.42
N GLU A 281 34.39 17.26 -19.22
CA GLU A 281 35.48 16.80 -20.09
C GLU A 281 35.64 15.27 -20.06
N LYS A 282 35.60 14.65 -18.87
CA LYS A 282 35.75 13.18 -18.75
C LYS A 282 34.55 12.40 -19.31
N ILE A 283 33.33 12.94 -19.20
CA ILE A 283 32.12 12.30 -19.78
C ILE A 283 32.16 12.34 -21.31
N ALA A 284 32.72 13.39 -21.92
CA ALA A 284 32.88 13.47 -23.38
C ALA A 284 33.84 12.39 -23.93
N THR A 285 34.88 12.02 -23.17
CA THR A 285 35.85 10.97 -23.57
C THR A 285 35.37 9.52 -23.42
N PHE A 286 34.27 9.26 -22.69
CA PHE A 286 33.72 7.90 -22.58
C PHE A 286 32.75 7.54 -23.71
N GLY A 287 32.48 8.48 -24.63
CA GLY A 287 31.56 8.34 -25.77
C GLY A 287 32.22 8.24 -27.14
N THR A 288 33.55 8.08 -27.22
CA THR A 288 34.30 7.81 -28.47
C THR A 288 34.93 6.43 -28.43
#